data_AF-A0A835NKX5-F1
#
_entry.id   AF-A0A835NKX5-F1
#
_cell.length_a   1.000
_cell.length_b   1.000
_cell.length_c   1.000
_cell.angle_alpha   90.00
_cell.angle_beta   90.00
_cell.angle_gamma   90.00
#
_symmetry.space_group_name_H-M   'P 1'
#
loop_
_entity.id
_entity.type
_entity.pdbx_description
1 polymer ?
#
loop_
_entity_poly.entity_id
_entity_poly.type
_entity_poly.pdbx_seq_one_letter_code
_entity_poly.pdbx_strand_id
1 'polypeptide(L)'
;MDMDEINRFFLRARGDGGGAAAAGLDARMEPVPRDVLGSASRDRGLVPRWESRGRCGARRGSARRGAGAEGPTRLAEIAASRVAVLLLAGGQGTRLGVPYPKGMCDVGLPSRKTLFHLQAQRLRRLQQMAEEQHGTACHIPW
;
A
#
# COMPACT_ATOMS: atom_id res chain seq x y z
N MET A 1 9.76 4.37 -28.21
CA MET A 1 9.16 3.01 -28.09
C MET A 1 10.16 2.05 -28.71
N ASP A 2 10.63 1.06 -27.97
CA ASP A 2 11.56 0.06 -28.47
C ASP A 2 10.77 -1.13 -29.02
N MET A 3 10.82 -1.32 -30.34
CA MET A 3 10.03 -2.33 -31.04
C MET A 3 10.61 -3.74 -30.86
N ASP A 4 11.92 -3.86 -30.68
CA ASP A 4 12.58 -5.15 -30.43
C ASP A 4 12.22 -5.66 -29.03
N GLU A 5 12.14 -4.76 -28.06
CA GLU A 5 11.65 -5.06 -26.72
C GLU A 5 10.17 -5.50 -26.73
N ILE A 6 9.31 -4.76 -27.44
CA ILE A 6 7.89 -5.10 -27.57
C ILE A 6 7.71 -6.48 -28.21
N ASN A 7 8.44 -6.78 -29.28
CA ASN A 7 8.37 -8.08 -29.94
C ASN A 7 8.82 -9.22 -29.01
N ARG A 8 9.90 -8.98 -28.23
CA ARG A 8 10.37 -9.94 -27.22
C ARG A 8 9.31 -10.21 -26.15
N PHE A 9 8.63 -9.16 -25.65
CA PHE A 9 7.52 -9.31 -24.70
C PHE A 9 6.35 -10.09 -25.30
N PHE A 10 5.98 -9.78 -26.54
CA PHE A 10 4.90 -10.47 -27.23
C PHE A 10 5.19 -11.96 -27.41
N LEU A 11 6.39 -12.31 -27.89
CA LEU A 11 6.80 -13.71 -28.07
C LEU A 11 6.81 -14.47 -26.74
N ARG A 12 7.28 -13.86 -25.65
CA ARG A 12 7.26 -14.46 -24.32
C ARG A 12 5.85 -14.68 -23.80
N ALA A 13 4.99 -13.66 -23.88
CA ALA A 13 3.59 -13.75 -23.43
C ALA A 13 2.81 -14.81 -24.21
N ARG A 14 3.13 -15.01 -25.49
CA ARG A 14 2.53 -16.05 -26.33
C ARG A 14 3.10 -17.45 -26.05
N GLY A 15 4.39 -17.55 -25.70
CA GLY A 15 5.06 -18.81 -25.37
C GLY A 15 4.62 -19.44 -24.05
N ASP A 16 4.28 -18.62 -23.05
CA ASP A 16 3.82 -19.10 -21.73
C ASP A 16 2.38 -19.66 -21.74
N GLY A 17 1.63 -19.48 -22.84
CA GLY A 17 0.25 -19.96 -22.97
C GLY A 17 0.07 -21.36 -23.54
N GLY A 18 1.14 -22.00 -24.04
CA GLY A 18 1.05 -23.25 -24.84
C GLY A 18 2.00 -24.39 -24.48
N GLY A 19 2.82 -24.25 -23.44
CA GLY A 19 3.78 -25.29 -23.03
C GLY A 19 3.18 -26.32 -22.08
N ALA A 20 3.05 -27.56 -22.55
CA ALA A 20 2.57 -28.71 -21.79
C ALA A 20 3.46 -29.06 -20.57
N ALA A 21 2.80 -29.60 -19.52
CA ALA A 21 3.35 -30.51 -18.50
C ALA A 21 4.28 -29.98 -17.39
N ALA A 22 4.14 -28.73 -16.95
CA ALA A 22 4.51 -28.36 -15.57
C ALA A 22 3.22 -28.28 -14.73
N ALA A 23 3.20 -28.85 -13.53
CA ALA A 23 2.08 -28.68 -12.60
C ALA A 23 1.73 -27.18 -12.52
N GLY A 24 0.50 -26.84 -12.93
CA GLY A 24 0.06 -25.46 -13.09
C GLY A 24 0.34 -24.64 -11.82
N LEU A 25 0.43 -23.31 -11.96
CA LEU A 25 0.71 -22.41 -10.83
C LEU A 25 -0.13 -22.77 -9.58
N ASP A 26 -1.40 -23.12 -9.79
CA ASP A 26 -2.35 -23.52 -8.75
C ASP A 26 -1.87 -24.71 -7.90
N ALA A 27 -1.22 -25.71 -8.50
CA ALA A 27 -0.69 -26.88 -7.80
C ALA A 27 0.50 -26.55 -6.89
N ARG A 28 1.09 -25.36 -7.05
CA ARG A 28 2.24 -24.87 -6.30
C ARG A 28 1.88 -23.73 -5.33
N MET A 29 0.63 -23.28 -5.31
CA MET A 29 0.18 -22.22 -4.43
C MET A 29 -0.12 -22.80 -3.03
N GLU A 30 0.53 -22.25 -2.02
CA GLU A 30 0.28 -22.56 -0.61
C GLU A 30 -0.37 -21.38 0.11
N PRO A 31 -1.17 -21.64 1.17
CA PRO A 31 -1.74 -20.57 1.96
C PRO A 31 -0.65 -19.74 2.66
N VAL A 32 -0.90 -18.44 2.81
CA VAL A 32 0.03 -17.54 3.49
C VAL A 32 0.23 -17.99 4.94
N PRO A 33 1.48 -18.20 5.39
CA PRO A 33 1.77 -18.59 6.77
C PRO A 33 1.20 -17.59 7.79
N ARG A 34 0.70 -18.10 8.92
CA ARG A 34 0.03 -17.27 9.93
C ARG A 34 0.98 -16.36 10.71
N ASP A 35 2.24 -16.74 10.82
CA ASP A 35 3.28 -15.99 11.53
C ASP A 35 3.64 -14.66 10.83
N VAL A 36 3.40 -14.56 9.51
CA VAL A 36 3.61 -13.34 8.74
C VAL A 36 2.33 -12.50 8.56
N LEU A 37 1.17 -13.03 8.92
CA LEU A 37 -0.13 -12.41 8.65
C LEU A 37 -0.73 -11.76 9.90
N GLY A 38 -0.54 -10.45 10.03
CA GLY A 38 -1.24 -9.63 11.03
C GLY A 38 -2.70 -9.33 10.64
N SER A 39 -3.58 -9.16 11.62
CA SER A 39 -5.00 -8.85 11.38
C SER A 39 -5.53 -7.78 12.32
N ALA A 40 -6.03 -6.67 11.78
CA ALA A 40 -6.65 -5.62 12.59
C ALA A 40 -7.90 -6.09 13.36
N SER A 41 -8.61 -7.10 12.86
CA SER A 41 -9.80 -7.66 13.50
C SER A 41 -9.43 -8.66 14.61
N ARG A 42 -8.50 -9.59 14.34
CA ARG A 42 -8.10 -10.62 15.33
C ARG A 42 -7.17 -10.05 16.40
N ASP A 43 -6.29 -9.12 16.03
CA ASP A 43 -5.27 -8.54 16.89
C ASP A 43 -5.68 -7.15 17.39
N ARG A 44 -6.98 -6.91 17.62
CA ARG A 44 -7.53 -5.59 17.95
C ARG A 44 -6.83 -4.92 19.15
N GLY A 45 -6.41 -5.71 20.15
CA GLY A 45 -5.66 -5.21 21.31
C GLY A 45 -4.23 -4.72 20.99
N LEU A 46 -3.66 -5.14 19.86
CA LEU A 46 -2.35 -4.71 19.39
C LEU A 46 -2.42 -3.50 18.45
N VAL A 47 -3.61 -3.17 17.92
CA VAL A 47 -3.80 -2.05 16.98
C VAL A 47 -3.33 -0.70 17.55
N PRO A 48 -3.67 -0.31 18.81
CA PRO A 48 -3.16 0.93 19.39
C PRO A 48 -1.62 0.95 19.43
N ARG A 49 -1.01 -0.21 19.68
CA ARG A 49 0.44 -0.38 19.67
C ARG A 49 1.03 -0.29 18.25
N TRP A 50 0.30 -0.68 17.21
CA TRP A 50 0.72 -0.53 15.81
C TRP A 50 0.56 0.91 15.33
N GLU A 51 -0.48 1.61 15.76
CA GLU A 51 -0.60 3.05 15.56
C GLU A 51 0.56 3.79 16.24
N SER A 52 0.94 3.31 17.43
CA SER A 52 2.14 3.74 18.13
C SER A 52 3.44 3.06 17.66
N ARG A 53 3.47 2.28 16.56
CA ARG A 53 4.72 1.68 15.99
C ARG A 53 4.74 1.77 14.45
N GLY A 54 5.65 2.56 13.89
CA GLY A 54 5.74 2.90 12.48
C GLY A 54 6.36 1.86 11.56
N ARG A 55 6.69 0.66 12.06
CA ARG A 55 7.12 -0.47 11.24
C ARG A 55 6.19 -1.67 11.45
N CYS A 56 5.24 -1.84 10.54
CA CYS A 56 4.63 -3.15 10.31
C CYS A 56 5.62 -3.98 9.46
N GLY A 57 6.12 -5.08 10.02
CA GLY A 57 6.85 -6.09 9.23
C GLY A 57 8.38 -6.12 9.36
N ALA A 58 8.96 -5.79 10.51
CA ALA A 58 10.33 -6.24 10.78
C ALA A 58 10.31 -7.76 10.93
N ARG A 59 10.92 -8.48 9.97
CA ARG A 59 11.11 -9.94 9.98
C ARG A 59 11.51 -10.41 11.38
N ARG A 60 10.77 -11.36 11.96
CA ARG A 60 11.24 -12.12 13.13
C ARG A 60 12.28 -13.15 12.67
N GLY A 61 13.45 -12.68 12.25
CA GLY A 61 14.61 -13.52 12.00
C GLY A 61 15.47 -13.60 13.26
N SER A 62 15.47 -14.78 13.89
CA SER A 62 16.35 -15.27 14.97
C SER A 62 16.71 -14.35 16.15
N ALA A 63 16.16 -14.73 17.31
CA ALA A 63 16.83 -14.74 18.62
C ALA A 63 17.83 -13.60 18.95
N ARG A 64 17.30 -12.48 19.46
CA ARG A 64 17.89 -11.84 20.64
C ARG A 64 16.79 -11.54 21.65
N ARG A 65 16.82 -12.26 22.78
CA ARG A 65 16.14 -11.86 24.01
C ARG A 65 16.82 -10.57 24.46
N GLY A 66 16.06 -9.49 24.54
CA GLY A 66 16.54 -8.17 24.96
C GLY A 66 15.36 -7.23 25.10
N ALA A 67 15.21 -6.70 26.31
CA ALA A 67 14.16 -5.83 26.81
C ALA A 67 13.75 -4.66 25.86
N GLY A 68 12.47 -4.29 25.94
CA GLY A 68 12.08 -2.87 26.07
C GLY A 68 12.32 -1.90 24.90
N ALA A 69 12.70 -2.33 23.70
CA ALA A 69 12.82 -1.39 22.59
C ALA A 69 11.42 -1.03 22.03
N GLU A 70 10.85 0.07 22.53
CA GLU A 70 9.77 0.80 21.87
C GLU A 70 10.27 1.28 20.50
N GLY A 71 9.87 0.57 19.44
CA GLY A 71 10.13 1.03 18.09
C GLY A 71 9.43 2.38 17.84
N PRO A 72 9.97 3.24 16.97
CA PRO A 72 9.38 4.55 16.65
C PRO A 72 7.93 4.40 16.20
N THR A 73 7.07 5.35 16.57
CA THR A 73 5.63 5.30 16.28
C THR A 73 5.31 5.56 14.80
N ARG A 74 4.10 5.19 14.32
CA ARG A 74 3.73 5.45 12.91
C ARG A 74 3.71 6.94 12.62
N LEU A 75 3.15 7.71 13.54
CA LEU A 75 3.14 9.16 13.45
C LEU A 75 4.55 9.74 13.59
N ALA A 76 5.46 9.11 14.35
CA ALA A 76 6.86 9.53 14.40
C ALA A 76 7.60 9.31 13.08
N GLU A 77 7.35 8.20 12.36
CA GLU A 77 7.96 7.98 11.04
C GLU A 77 7.38 8.95 9.98
N ILE A 78 6.11 9.35 10.11
CA ILE A 78 5.50 10.41 9.29
C ILE A 78 6.12 11.77 9.64
N ALA A 79 6.23 12.10 10.93
CA ALA A 79 6.86 13.34 11.41
C ALA A 79 8.33 13.44 10.94
N ALA A 80 9.05 12.32 10.93
CA ALA A 80 10.40 12.21 10.41
C ALA A 80 10.48 12.23 8.86
N SER A 81 9.35 12.42 8.16
CA SER A 81 9.25 12.46 6.69
C SER A 81 9.84 11.22 6.00
N ARG A 82 9.67 10.03 6.60
CA ARG A 82 10.15 8.74 6.07
C ARG A 82 9.09 7.93 5.33
N VAL A 83 7.92 8.52 5.11
CA VAL A 83 6.76 7.88 4.49
C VAL A 83 6.38 8.63 3.22
N ALA A 84 6.15 7.90 2.14
CA ALA A 84 5.64 8.40 0.88
C ALA A 84 4.48 7.53 0.39
N VAL A 85 3.64 8.08 -0.48
CA VAL A 85 2.52 7.36 -1.09
C VAL A 85 2.71 7.35 -2.59
N LEU A 86 2.57 6.17 -3.20
CA LEU A 86 2.55 6.01 -4.66
C LEU A 86 1.13 5.71 -5.13
N LEU A 87 0.57 6.60 -5.94
CA LEU A 87 -0.76 6.42 -6.50
C LEU A 87 -0.72 5.83 -7.91
N LEU A 88 -1.29 4.65 -8.04
CA LEU A 88 -1.49 4.00 -9.33
C LEU A 88 -2.77 4.53 -9.99
N ALA A 89 -2.65 5.65 -10.70
CA ALA A 89 -3.77 6.35 -11.35
C ALA A 89 -3.85 6.17 -12.88
N GLY A 90 -3.15 5.18 -13.46
CA GLY A 90 -3.12 4.97 -14.92
C GLY A 90 -4.43 4.44 -15.53
N GLY A 91 -5.38 4.01 -14.71
CA GLY A 91 -6.65 3.45 -15.17
C GLY A 91 -7.63 4.50 -15.69
N GLN A 92 -8.12 4.30 -16.92
CA GLN A 92 -9.21 5.10 -17.49
C GLN A 92 -10.57 4.76 -16.85
N GLY A 93 -11.40 5.78 -16.66
CA GLY A 93 -12.72 5.68 -16.02
C GLY A 93 -13.83 5.14 -16.92
N THR A 94 -13.52 4.64 -18.12
CA THR A 94 -14.50 4.30 -19.16
C THR A 94 -15.52 3.25 -18.75
N ARG A 95 -15.16 2.29 -17.87
CA ARG A 95 -16.11 1.33 -17.28
C ARG A 95 -17.17 1.96 -16.36
N LEU A 96 -16.91 3.17 -15.86
CA LEU A 96 -17.83 3.95 -15.04
C LEU A 96 -18.67 4.93 -15.89
N GLY A 97 -18.56 4.87 -17.23
CA GLY A 97 -19.31 5.75 -18.13
C GLY A 97 -18.79 7.19 -18.19
N VAL A 98 -17.56 7.43 -17.74
CA VAL A 98 -16.96 8.78 -17.69
C VAL A 98 -15.70 8.87 -18.56
N PRO A 99 -15.46 10.02 -19.22
CA PRO A 99 -14.31 10.19 -20.13
C PRO A 99 -13.01 10.58 -19.42
N TYR A 100 -13.03 10.69 -18.08
CA TYR A 100 -11.90 11.16 -17.28
C TYR A 100 -11.29 10.02 -16.43
N PRO A 101 -10.06 10.20 -15.88
CA PRO A 101 -9.42 9.22 -15.03
C PRO A 101 -10.27 8.84 -13.82
N LYS A 102 -10.21 7.58 -13.38
CA LYS A 102 -11.05 7.06 -12.29
C LYS A 102 -10.97 7.90 -11.00
N GLY A 103 -9.82 8.50 -10.70
CA GLY A 103 -9.65 9.32 -9.50
C GLY A 103 -10.46 10.62 -9.46
N MET A 104 -10.92 11.10 -10.62
CA MET A 104 -11.80 12.28 -10.72
C MET A 104 -13.28 11.94 -10.59
N CYS A 105 -13.63 10.67 -10.41
CA CYS A 105 -15.02 10.24 -10.24
C CYS A 105 -15.63 10.81 -8.95
N ASP A 106 -16.78 11.48 -9.09
CA ASP A 106 -17.70 11.80 -8.00
C ASP A 106 -18.62 10.60 -7.77
N VAL A 107 -18.55 10.04 -6.56
CA VAL A 107 -19.36 8.88 -6.16
C VAL A 107 -20.72 9.30 -5.55
N GLY A 108 -21.05 10.59 -5.58
CA GLY A 108 -22.34 11.11 -5.10
C GLY A 108 -22.38 11.39 -3.60
N LEU A 109 -21.23 11.70 -2.98
CA LEU A 109 -21.23 12.14 -1.58
C LEU A 109 -21.91 13.51 -1.43
N PRO A 110 -22.50 13.85 -0.27
CA PRO A 110 -23.05 15.18 -0.03
C PRO A 110 -22.04 16.32 -0.28
N SER A 111 -20.76 16.04 -0.02
CA SER A 111 -19.66 16.98 -0.28
C SER A 111 -19.21 17.09 -1.74
N ARG A 112 -19.71 16.23 -2.64
CA ARG A 112 -19.36 16.16 -4.09
C ARG A 112 -17.86 16.02 -4.39
N LYS A 113 -17.10 15.52 -3.42
CA LYS A 113 -15.64 15.36 -3.53
C LYS A 113 -15.28 14.15 -4.39
N THR A 114 -14.29 14.34 -5.25
CA THR A 114 -13.69 13.26 -6.05
C THR A 114 -12.84 12.32 -5.19
N LEU A 115 -12.51 11.14 -5.71
CA LEU A 115 -11.63 10.20 -5.02
C LEU A 115 -10.24 10.79 -4.73
N PHE A 116 -9.66 11.56 -5.66
CA PHE A 116 -8.40 12.27 -5.42
C PHE A 116 -8.51 13.28 -4.28
N HIS A 117 -9.60 14.04 -4.24
CA HIS A 117 -9.82 15.00 -3.15
C HIS A 117 -9.87 14.28 -1.80
N LEU A 118 -10.60 13.17 -1.71
CA LEU A 118 -10.70 12.39 -0.49
C LEU A 118 -9.35 11.82 -0.05
N GLN A 119 -8.54 11.32 -0.99
CA GLN A 119 -7.19 10.84 -0.70
C GLN A 119 -6.27 11.96 -0.22
N ALA A 120 -6.29 13.12 -0.90
CA ALA A 120 -5.52 14.30 -0.51
C ALA A 120 -5.84 14.74 0.93
N GLN A 121 -7.14 14.77 1.28
CA GLN A 121 -7.59 15.16 2.62
C GLN A 121 -7.12 14.19 3.70
N ARG A 122 -7.05 12.89 3.39
CA ARG A 122 -6.51 11.88 4.33
C ARG A 122 -5.02 12.10 4.59
N LEU A 123 -4.23 12.39 3.54
CA LEU A 123 -2.80 12.69 3.70
C LEU A 123 -2.58 13.96 4.53
N ARG A 124 -3.32 15.03 4.21
CA ARG A 124 -3.26 16.28 4.97
C ARG A 124 -3.64 16.09 6.43
N ARG A 125 -4.68 15.30 6.72
CA ARG A 125 -5.07 15.01 8.10
C ARG A 125 -4.01 14.20 8.84
N LEU A 126 -3.36 13.24 8.17
CA LEU A 126 -2.26 12.48 8.77
C LEU A 126 -1.05 13.37 9.08
N GLN A 127 -0.70 14.29 8.19
CA GLN A 127 0.36 15.27 8.44
C GLN A 127 0.03 16.14 9.66
N GLN A 128 -1.20 16.69 9.70
CA GLN A 128 -1.65 17.50 10.83
C GLN A 128 -1.60 16.73 12.16
N MET A 129 -2.05 15.47 12.17
CA MET A 129 -2.01 14.64 13.38
C MET A 129 -0.57 14.34 13.84
N ALA A 130 0.36 14.14 12.90
CA ALA A 130 1.77 13.93 13.22
C ALA A 130 2.42 15.22 13.75
N GLU A 131 2.07 16.38 13.17
CA GLU A 131 2.50 17.70 13.63
C GLU A 131 1.97 18.02 15.02
N GLU A 132 0.68 17.78 15.28
CA GLU A 132 0.03 17.98 16.59
C GLU A 132 0.72 17.16 17.69
N GLN A 133 1.18 15.93 17.38
CA GLN A 133 1.78 15.04 18.36
C GLN A 133 3.29 15.25 18.56
N HIS A 134 4.03 15.61 17.51
CA HIS A 134 5.50 15.68 17.54
C HIS A 134 6.06 17.10 17.40
N GLY A 135 5.19 18.11 17.23
CA GLY A 135 5.56 19.53 17.13
C GLY A 135 6.46 19.87 15.93
N THR A 136 6.61 18.95 14.98
CA THR A 136 7.53 19.07 13.84
C THR A 136 6.73 19.04 12.56
N ALA A 137 6.91 20.07 11.72
CA ALA A 137 6.30 20.14 10.39
C ALA A 137 6.69 18.91 9.56
N CYS A 138 5.73 18.27 8.90
CA CYS A 138 5.97 17.03 8.18
C CYS A 138 5.33 17.00 6.80
N HIS A 139 5.98 16.32 5.85
CA HIS A 139 5.51 16.22 4.48
C HIS A 139 5.41 14.76 4.05
N ILE A 140 4.29 14.39 3.44
CA ILE A 140 4.11 13.08 2.80
C ILE A 140 4.11 13.30 1.29
N PRO A 141 5.19 12.93 0.57
CA PRO A 141 5.21 12.98 -0.88
C PRO A 141 4.12 12.07 -1.47
N TRP A 142 3.42 12.59 -2.47
CA TRP A 142 2.34 11.90 -3.18
C TRP A 142 2.48 12.05 -4.69
#